data_AF-A0A1A9BJR0-F1
#
_entry.id   AF-A0A1A9BJR0-F1
#
_cell.length_a   1.000
_cell.length_b   1.000
_cell.length_c   1.000
_cell.angle_alpha   90.00
_cell.angle_beta   90.00
_cell.angle_gamma   90.00
#
_symmetry.space_group_name_H-M   'P 1'
#
loop_
_entity.id
_entity.type
_entity.pdbx_description
1 polymer ?
#
loop_
_entity_poly.entity_id
_entity_poly.type
_entity_poly.pdbx_seq_one_letter_code
_entity_poly.pdbx_strand_id
1 'polypeptide(L)'
;MSRTVIDLDDEALAAAAKELGTTTKRDTINTALREVTARYRRLRALGEARELVAEGALDVDVLLNKSKYRSTGEPGGAGGAGADA
;
A
#
# COMPACT_ATOMS: atom_id res chain seq x y z
N MET A 1 -22.59 -13.80 9.52
CA MET A 1 -21.72 -14.99 9.37
C MET A 1 -22.61 -16.21 9.35
N SER A 2 -22.60 -17.00 8.27
CA SER A 2 -23.28 -18.29 8.21
C SER A 2 -22.44 -19.36 8.90
N ARG A 3 -23.09 -20.39 9.45
CA ARG A 3 -22.39 -21.55 10.02
C ARG A 3 -22.21 -22.60 8.93
N THR A 4 -20.96 -22.99 8.70
CA THR A 4 -20.59 -24.03 7.74
C THR A 4 -19.72 -25.04 8.46
N VAL A 5 -19.97 -26.33 8.22
CA VAL A 5 -19.13 -27.43 8.73
C VAL A 5 -18.25 -27.88 7.57
N ILE A 6 -16.94 -27.81 7.75
CA ILE A 6 -15.93 -28.23 6.80
C ILE A 6 -14.82 -28.96 7.55
N ASP A 7 -14.22 -29.95 6.90
CA ASP A 7 -12.96 -30.52 7.37
C ASP A 7 -11.81 -29.58 7.01
N LEU A 8 -10.87 -29.42 7.95
CA LEU A 8 -9.73 -28.53 7.81
C LEU A 8 -8.46 -29.29 8.17
N ASP A 9 -7.42 -29.04 7.39
CA ASP A 9 -6.07 -29.42 7.75
C ASP A 9 -5.62 -28.57 8.95
N ASP A 10 -5.41 -29.22 10.09
CA ASP A 10 -5.01 -28.57 11.34
C ASP A 10 -3.58 -28.04 11.28
N GLU A 11 -2.67 -28.64 10.49
CA GLU A 11 -1.31 -28.14 10.30
C GLU A 11 -1.33 -26.86 9.48
N ALA A 12 -2.07 -26.85 8.37
CA ALA A 12 -2.24 -25.65 7.55
C ALA A 12 -2.92 -24.51 8.34
N LEU A 13 -3.91 -24.85 9.16
CA LEU A 13 -4.59 -23.87 10.01
C LEU A 13 -3.67 -23.29 11.09
N ALA A 14 -2.81 -24.11 11.69
CA ALA A 14 -1.81 -23.65 12.66
C ALA A 14 -0.76 -22.74 12.01
N ALA A 15 -0.28 -23.10 10.82
CA ALA A 15 0.64 -22.26 10.06
C ALA A 15 0.00 -20.90 9.74
N ALA A 16 -1.24 -20.89 9.23
CA ALA A 16 -1.96 -19.66 8.96
C ALA A 16 -2.18 -18.82 10.23
N ALA A 17 -2.49 -19.45 11.37
CA ALA A 17 -2.69 -18.74 12.64
C ALA A 17 -1.41 -18.04 13.10
N LYS A 18 -0.26 -18.68 12.93
CA LYS A 18 1.05 -18.10 13.24
C LYS A 18 1.37 -16.90 12.35
N GLU A 19 1.19 -17.04 11.03
CA GLU A 19 1.46 -15.97 10.07
C GLU A 19 0.51 -14.78 10.24
N LEU A 20 -0.75 -15.03 10.59
CA LEU A 20 -1.77 -14.00 10.76
C LEU A 20 -1.84 -13.44 12.20
N GLY A 21 -1.12 -14.03 13.15
CA GLY A 21 -1.15 -13.63 14.57
C GLY A 21 -2.51 -13.87 15.25
N THR A 22 -3.29 -14.83 14.77
CA THR A 22 -4.66 -15.09 15.26
C THR A 22 -4.67 -16.26 16.25
N THR A 23 -5.58 -16.20 17.22
CA THR A 23 -5.63 -17.19 18.33
C THR A 23 -6.77 -18.19 18.21
N THR A 24 -7.78 -17.92 17.37
CA THR A 24 -8.95 -18.81 17.22
C THR A 24 -9.07 -19.31 15.79
N LYS A 25 -9.48 -20.57 15.62
CA LYS A 25 -9.71 -21.18 14.28
C LYS A 25 -10.59 -20.30 13.40
N ARG A 26 -11.71 -19.80 13.95
CA ARG A 26 -12.63 -18.90 13.24
C ARG A 26 -11.94 -17.62 12.78
N ASP A 27 -11.17 -16.97 13.65
CA ASP A 27 -10.51 -15.72 13.30
C ASP A 27 -9.45 -15.94 12.22
N THR A 28 -8.64 -17.00 12.37
CA THR A 28 -7.66 -17.42 11.35
C THR A 28 -8.33 -17.61 9.98
N ILE A 29 -9.42 -18.38 9.92
CA ILE A 29 -10.12 -18.66 8.65
C ILE A 29 -10.65 -17.37 8.02
N ASN A 30 -11.34 -16.54 8.79
CA ASN A 30 -11.94 -15.32 8.24
C ASN A 30 -10.89 -14.30 7.81
N THR A 31 -9.81 -14.18 8.57
CA THR A 31 -8.70 -13.29 8.24
C THR A 31 -7.96 -13.81 7.02
N ALA A 32 -7.68 -15.11 6.93
CA ALA A 32 -7.07 -15.72 5.75
C ALA A 32 -7.89 -15.47 4.46
N LEU A 33 -9.22 -15.67 4.51
CA LEU A 33 -10.10 -15.45 3.36
C LEU A 33 -10.10 -13.97 2.91
N ARG A 34 -10.08 -13.03 3.87
CA ARG A 34 -9.97 -11.60 3.57
C ARG A 34 -8.60 -11.25 2.98
N GLU A 35 -7.52 -11.75 3.57
CA GLU A 35 -6.17 -11.45 3.09
C GLU A 35 -5.89 -12.02 1.70
N VAL A 36 -6.37 -13.23 1.40
CA VAL A 36 -6.25 -13.82 0.06
C VAL A 36 -6.93 -12.94 -0.99
N THR A 37 -8.18 -12.53 -0.74
CA THR A 37 -8.91 -11.68 -1.69
C THR A 37 -8.29 -10.29 -1.80
N ALA A 38 -7.84 -9.70 -0.70
CA ALA A 38 -7.11 -8.43 -0.70
C ALA A 38 -5.80 -8.53 -1.50
N ARG A 39 -5.03 -9.60 -1.34
CA ARG A 39 -3.79 -9.84 -2.08
C ARG A 39 -4.03 -9.91 -3.58
N TYR A 40 -5.04 -10.66 -4.03
CA TYR A 40 -5.37 -10.72 -5.46
C TYR A 40 -5.85 -9.38 -6.01
N ARG A 41 -6.62 -8.60 -5.25
CA ARG A 41 -7.01 -7.23 -5.65
C ARG A 41 -5.81 -6.32 -5.82
N ARG A 42 -4.85 -6.35 -4.87
CA ARG A 42 -3.61 -5.57 -4.95
C ARG A 42 -2.78 -5.97 -6.18
N LEU A 43 -2.66 -7.26 -6.47
CA LEU A 43 -1.94 -7.75 -7.65
C LEU A 43 -2.60 -7.34 -8.97
N ARG A 44 -3.93 -7.42 -9.05
CA ARG A 44 -4.68 -6.96 -10.22
C ARG A 44 -4.48 -5.46 -10.46
N ALA A 45 -4.67 -4.66 -9.41
CA ALA A 45 -4.48 -3.22 -9.49
C ALA A 45 -3.05 -2.85 -9.92
N LEU A 46 -2.05 -3.59 -9.46
CA LEU A 46 -0.67 -3.40 -9.91
C LEU A 46 -0.48 -3.75 -11.40
N GLY A 47 -1.15 -4.80 -11.88
CA GLY A 47 -1.16 -5.16 -13.31
C GLY A 47 -1.78 -4.05 -14.17
N GLU A 48 -2.99 -3.61 -13.80
CA GLU A 48 -3.70 -2.51 -14.47
C GLU A 48 -2.86 -1.22 -14.47
N ALA A 49 -2.24 -0.88 -13.34
CA ALA A 49 -1.37 0.29 -13.25
C ALA A 49 -0.15 0.20 -14.20
N ARG A 50 0.43 -0.99 -14.37
CA ARG A 50 1.54 -1.20 -15.31
C ARG A 50 1.11 -1.03 -16.77
N GLU A 51 -0.08 -1.51 -17.11
CA GLU A 51 -0.64 -1.35 -18.45
C GLU A 51 -0.90 0.13 -18.76
N LEU A 52 -1.54 0.86 -17.85
CA LEU A 52 -1.75 2.30 -17.98
C LEU A 52 -0.44 3.09 -18.16
N VAL A 53 0.61 2.73 -17.41
CA VAL A 53 1.94 3.34 -17.59
C VAL A 53 2.51 3.02 -18.98
N ALA A 54 2.39 1.78 -19.45
CA ALA A 54 2.87 1.38 -20.77
C ALA A 54 2.12 2.08 -21.93
N GLU A 55 0.84 2.36 -21.73
CA GLU A 55 0.00 3.12 -22.66
C GLU A 55 0.25 4.65 -22.59
N GLY A 56 1.13 5.11 -21.71
CA GLY A 56 1.47 6.52 -21.56
C GLY A 56 0.44 7.34 -20.80
N ALA A 57 -0.50 6.70 -20.09
CA ALA A 57 -1.47 7.40 -19.24
C ALA A 57 -0.82 8.08 -18.01
N LEU A 58 0.44 7.72 -17.70
CA LEU A 58 1.24 8.29 -16.62
C LEU A 58 2.65 8.60 -17.14
N ASP A 59 3.03 9.88 -17.09
CA ASP A 59 4.39 10.33 -17.41
C ASP A 59 5.31 10.12 -16.20
N VAL A 60 6.02 8.99 -16.22
CA VAL A 60 6.93 8.59 -15.14
C VAL A 60 8.15 9.50 -15.07
N ASP A 61 8.60 10.08 -16.19
CA ASP A 61 9.78 10.94 -16.24
C ASP A 61 9.53 12.26 -15.52
N VAL A 62 8.32 12.82 -15.66
CA VAL A 62 7.88 14.01 -14.91
C VAL A 62 7.78 13.70 -13.42
N LEU A 63 7.21 12.55 -13.03
CA LEU A 63 7.04 12.16 -11.62
C LEU A 63 8.37 11.91 -10.89
N LEU A 64 9.35 11.32 -11.58
CA LEU A 64 10.66 11.03 -11.01
C LEU A 64 11.60 12.24 -10.98
N ASN A 65 11.20 13.37 -11.58
CA ASN A 65 12.00 14.58 -11.58
C ASN A 65 11.99 15.26 -10.20
N LYS A 66 12.98 14.91 -9.38
CA LYS A 66 13.16 15.44 -8.01
C LYS A 66 13.34 16.95 -7.94
N SER A 67 13.81 17.62 -9.00
CA SER A 67 13.93 19.09 -9.04
C SER A 67 12.57 19.80 -9.06
N LYS A 68 11.51 19.09 -9.48
CA LYS A 68 10.12 19.55 -9.49
C LYS A 68 9.33 19.10 -8.25
N TYR A 69 9.91 18.20 -7.45
CA TYR A 69 9.31 17.78 -6.19
C TYR A 69 9.41 18.92 -5.19
N ARG A 70 8.32 19.13 -4.43
CA ARG A 70 8.10 20.20 -3.45
C ARG A 70 9.43 20.71 -2.86
N SER A 71 9.94 21.84 -3.36
CA SER A 71 11.12 22.47 -2.81
C SER A 71 10.81 22.79 -1.35
N THR A 72 11.46 22.10 -0.42
CA THR A 72 11.47 22.53 0.97
C THR A 72 12.01 23.95 1.00
N GLY A 73 11.25 24.84 1.63
CA GLY A 73 11.37 26.29 1.48
C GLY A 73 12.78 26.82 1.66
N GLU A 74 13.08 27.88 0.91
CA GLU A 74 14.24 28.72 1.15
C GLU A 74 14.27 29.16 2.62
N PRO A 75 15.35 28.90 3.37
CA PRO A 75 15.55 29.54 4.65
C PRO A 75 16.14 30.94 4.42
N GLY A 76 15.36 31.96 4.74
CA GLY A 76 15.88 33.26 5.19
C GLY A 76 16.59 34.12 4.15
N GLY A 77 15.81 34.92 3.41
CA GLY A 77 16.29 36.19 2.87
C GLY A 77 16.55 37.17 4.01
N ALA A 78 17.73 37.08 4.62
CA ALA A 78 18.31 38.17 5.40
C ALA A 78 18.93 39.19 4.43
N GLY A 79 18.58 40.46 4.59
CA GLY A 79 19.37 41.57 4.02
C GLY A 79 18.54 42.70 3.44
N GLY A 80 18.23 43.71 4.27
CA GLY A 80 17.61 44.95 3.81
C GLY A 80 17.37 45.97 4.91
N ALA A 81 18.37 46.19 5.78
CA ALA A 81 18.44 47.41 6.58
C ALA A 81 19.10 48.52 5.75
N GLY A 82 18.56 49.74 5.83
CA GLY A 82 19.12 50.97 5.25
C GLY A 82 18.04 51.81 4.56
N ALA A 83 17.44 52.77 5.26
CA ALA A 83 17.82 54.21 5.27
C ALA A 83 16.90 54.99 4.30
N ASP A 84 15.86 55.65 4.79
CA ASP A 84 15.81 57.03 5.34
C ASP A 84 15.42 58.06 4.26
N ALA A 85 14.57 59.01 4.69
CA ALA A 85 14.11 60.26 4.04
C ALA A 85 12.99 60.20 2.99
#